data_AF-A0A840KFR8-F1
#
_entry.id   AF-A0A840KFR8-F1
#
_cell.length_a   1.000
_cell.length_b   1.000
_cell.length_c   1.000
_cell.angle_alpha   90.00
_cell.angle_beta   90.00
_cell.angle_gamma   90.00
#
_symmetry.space_group_name_H-M   'P 1'
#
loop_
_entity.id
_entity.type
_entity.pdbx_description
1 polymer ?
#
loop_
_entity_poly.entity_id
_entity_poly.type
_entity_poly.pdbx_seq_one_letter_code
_entity_poly.pdbx_strand_id
1 'polypeptide(L)'
;MKKLYTTIGLFIATLFSAQVPQAFSYQTIAFNASGAPIANGNVSLRVSIMENGATGTVLYTETHNKTTNAKGLVNLNIGQGTPATGNFGGINWGTNTKFVKVEMDPQGGSNYTNVGVNQLMSVPYAQVSKTVVTGAGQGITLVSPNGTNYTLSVNDAGTLSLPTNSGTSGNNLPSNLYMYGSYNSFNASSAELLRGNGLPKVGYKYFQANTQVKFLASPGNGAQTYGSDSFGSLVANGGNYNISSNGFYQVLVDYNTVTTIGANFENFSPQIQFTSLSSPVPTTSVSYNTSTGKFTINVNGVTTSNGGTFYLRLAALGPNSEDIGDNLNDGSFDINGDPITFPNLSPTIPKNYKIEFNINFDATGTYTITQI
;
A
#
# COMPACT_ATOMS: atom_id res chain seq x y z
N MET A 1 -3.47 36.17 -33.62
CA MET A 1 -3.72 35.00 -34.51
C MET A 1 -3.46 33.66 -33.82
N LYS A 2 -2.31 33.42 -33.16
CA LYS A 2 -2.00 32.14 -32.49
C LYS A 2 -3.06 31.67 -31.47
N LYS A 3 -3.63 32.58 -30.66
CA LYS A 3 -4.68 32.28 -29.66
C LYS A 3 -6.03 31.85 -30.27
N LEU A 4 -6.32 32.25 -31.51
CA LEU A 4 -7.57 31.89 -32.19
C LEU A 4 -7.53 30.43 -32.65
N TYR A 5 -6.40 29.98 -33.20
CA TYR A 5 -6.20 28.58 -33.60
C TYR A 5 -6.28 27.62 -32.41
N THR A 6 -5.75 28.00 -31.24
CA THR A 6 -5.86 27.19 -30.01
C THR A 6 -7.29 27.07 -29.52
N THR A 7 -8.08 28.15 -29.60
CA THR A 7 -9.49 28.15 -29.15
C THR A 7 -10.36 27.32 -30.08
N ILE A 8 -10.15 27.42 -31.39
CA ILE A 8 -10.83 26.60 -32.40
C ILE A 8 -10.44 25.12 -32.23
N GLY A 9 -9.17 24.83 -31.97
CA GLY A 9 -8.69 23.47 -31.70
C GLY A 9 -9.34 22.83 -30.47
N LEU A 10 -9.49 23.58 -29.38
CA LEU A 10 -10.15 23.10 -28.16
C LEU A 10 -11.65 22.87 -28.36
N PHE A 11 -12.33 23.74 -29.12
CA PHE A 11 -13.75 23.57 -29.45
C PHE A 11 -13.99 22.35 -30.34
N ILE A 12 -13.13 22.13 -31.35
CA ILE A 12 -13.18 20.94 -32.21
C ILE A 12 -12.92 19.65 -31.43
N ALA A 13 -12.03 19.66 -30.43
CA ALA A 13 -11.77 18.50 -29.58
C ALA A 13 -13.01 18.06 -28.77
N THR A 14 -13.88 18.99 -28.38
CA THR A 14 -15.12 18.66 -27.65
C THR A 14 -16.22 18.04 -28.53
N LEU A 15 -16.09 18.12 -29.86
CA LEU A 15 -17.04 17.51 -30.79
C LEU A 15 -16.80 16.01 -31.00
N PHE A 16 -15.63 15.49 -30.62
CA PHE A 16 -15.30 14.07 -30.72
C PHE A 16 -15.71 13.31 -29.45
N SER A 17 -17.01 13.21 -29.22
CA SER A 17 -17.55 12.25 -28.24
C SER A 17 -17.59 10.86 -28.88
N ALA A 18 -16.59 10.02 -28.60
CA ALA A 18 -16.65 8.60 -28.94
C ALA A 18 -17.62 7.89 -27.98
N GLN A 19 -18.92 7.98 -28.26
CA GLN A 19 -19.91 7.21 -27.52
C GLN A 19 -19.84 5.75 -27.97
N VAL A 20 -19.77 4.83 -27.00
CA VAL A 20 -19.95 3.40 -27.28
C VAL A 20 -21.31 3.26 -27.97
N PRO A 21 -21.39 2.64 -29.17
CA PRO A 21 -22.67 2.41 -29.82
C PRO A 21 -23.62 1.71 -28.86
N GLN A 22 -24.74 2.36 -28.54
CA GLN A 22 -25.77 1.79 -27.66
C GLN A 22 -26.61 0.80 -28.45
N ALA A 23 -25.99 -0.30 -28.87
CA ALA A 23 -26.62 -1.31 -29.69
C ALA A 23 -25.92 -2.66 -29.61
N PHE A 24 -26.62 -3.74 -29.97
CA PHE A 24 -26.03 -5.04 -30.24
C PHE A 24 -26.58 -5.66 -31.52
N SER A 25 -25.76 -6.45 -32.22
CA SER A 25 -26.13 -7.07 -33.48
C SER A 25 -27.13 -8.21 -33.27
N TYR A 26 -28.10 -8.31 -34.16
CA TYR A 26 -29.06 -9.40 -34.23
C TYR A 26 -29.26 -9.82 -35.69
N GLN A 27 -29.30 -11.12 -35.92
CA GLN A 27 -29.52 -11.71 -37.23
C GLN A 27 -30.62 -12.76 -37.14
N THR A 28 -31.52 -12.76 -38.11
CA THR A 28 -32.63 -13.73 -38.18
C THR A 28 -33.00 -14.03 -39.62
N ILE A 29 -33.75 -15.11 -39.82
CA ILE A 29 -34.38 -15.46 -41.11
C ILE A 29 -35.88 -15.21 -40.98
N ALA A 30 -36.43 -14.42 -41.90
CA ALA A 30 -37.85 -14.13 -41.96
C ALA A 30 -38.58 -15.23 -42.73
N PHE A 31 -39.61 -15.82 -42.11
CA PHE A 31 -40.47 -16.83 -42.71
C PHE A 31 -41.88 -16.25 -42.92
N ASN A 32 -42.54 -16.66 -44.01
CA ASN A 32 -43.95 -16.36 -44.24
C ASN A 32 -44.87 -17.35 -43.49
N ALA A 33 -46.19 -17.16 -43.60
CA ALA A 33 -47.18 -18.03 -42.95
C ALA A 33 -47.10 -19.51 -43.38
N SER A 34 -46.52 -19.81 -44.54
CA SER A 34 -46.31 -21.17 -45.05
C SER A 34 -44.98 -21.78 -44.58
N GLY A 35 -44.20 -21.07 -43.75
CA GLY A 35 -42.88 -21.51 -43.28
C GLY A 35 -41.75 -21.37 -44.30
N ALA A 36 -41.99 -20.71 -45.44
CA ALA A 36 -40.96 -20.47 -46.45
C ALA A 36 -40.21 -19.14 -46.18
N PRO A 37 -38.89 -19.06 -46.41
CA PRO A 37 -38.15 -17.81 -46.27
C PRO A 37 -38.69 -16.72 -47.20
N ILE A 38 -38.84 -15.50 -46.68
CA ILE A 38 -39.23 -14.33 -47.48
C ILE A 38 -37.97 -13.82 -48.18
N ALA A 39 -37.70 -14.24 -49.42
CA ALA A 39 -36.49 -13.83 -50.15
C ALA A 39 -36.64 -12.45 -50.80
N ASN A 40 -35.63 -11.57 -50.64
CA ASN A 40 -35.58 -10.23 -51.25
C ASN A 40 -36.85 -9.38 -51.01
N GLY A 41 -37.50 -9.57 -49.87
CA GLY A 41 -38.78 -8.94 -49.52
C GLY A 41 -38.62 -7.92 -48.40
N ASN A 42 -39.51 -6.93 -48.38
CA ASN A 42 -39.58 -5.98 -47.28
C ASN A 42 -40.35 -6.59 -46.11
N VAL A 43 -39.75 -6.50 -44.93
CA VAL A 43 -40.35 -6.92 -43.66
C VAL A 43 -40.24 -5.81 -42.63
N SER A 44 -41.21 -5.73 -41.74
CA SER A 44 -41.14 -4.84 -40.58
C SER A 44 -40.94 -5.70 -39.33
N LEU A 45 -40.00 -5.28 -38.48
CA LEU A 45 -39.63 -5.96 -37.25
C LEU A 45 -39.90 -5.01 -36.08
N ARG A 46 -40.56 -5.51 -35.04
CA ARG A 46 -40.70 -4.83 -33.75
C ARG A 46 -39.92 -5.62 -32.70
N VAL A 47 -38.98 -4.96 -32.05
CA VAL A 47 -38.11 -5.56 -31.04
C VAL A 47 -38.44 -4.93 -29.70
N SER A 48 -38.65 -5.74 -28.67
CA SER A 48 -38.85 -5.27 -27.30
C SER A 48 -37.86 -5.91 -26.33
N ILE A 49 -37.33 -5.11 -25.41
CA ILE A 49 -36.56 -5.57 -24.25
C ILE A 49 -37.51 -5.68 -23.06
N MET A 50 -37.62 -6.88 -22.49
CA MET A 50 -38.49 -7.18 -21.36
C MET A 50 -37.66 -7.59 -20.14
N GLU A 51 -38.21 -7.39 -18.95
CA GLU A 51 -37.56 -7.70 -17.68
C GLU A 51 -38.30 -8.80 -16.91
N ASN A 52 -37.55 -9.67 -16.22
CA ASN A 52 -38.07 -10.71 -15.30
C ASN A 52 -38.94 -11.81 -15.92
N GLY A 53 -39.03 -11.90 -17.26
CA GLY A 53 -39.66 -13.05 -17.92
C GLY A 53 -40.14 -12.77 -19.34
N ALA A 54 -40.63 -13.83 -20.01
CA ALA A 54 -41.14 -13.75 -21.37
C ALA A 54 -42.46 -12.95 -21.51
N THR A 55 -43.15 -12.70 -20.40
CA THR A 55 -44.35 -11.88 -20.30
C THR A 55 -44.18 -10.73 -19.30
N GLY A 56 -42.92 -10.38 -18.99
CA GLY A 56 -42.61 -9.35 -18.01
C GLY A 56 -42.76 -7.93 -18.54
N THR A 57 -42.33 -6.95 -17.74
CA THR A 57 -42.46 -5.52 -18.07
C THR A 57 -41.60 -5.17 -19.29
N VAL A 58 -42.18 -4.45 -20.25
CA VAL A 58 -41.46 -3.90 -21.40
C VAL A 58 -40.68 -2.65 -20.95
N LEU A 59 -39.35 -2.71 -21.05
CA LEU A 59 -38.47 -1.58 -20.74
C LEU A 59 -38.21 -0.69 -21.96
N TYR A 60 -38.19 -1.29 -23.15
CA TYR A 60 -37.90 -0.61 -24.40
C TYR A 60 -38.53 -1.34 -25.59
N THR A 61 -39.01 -0.59 -26.58
CA THR A 61 -39.49 -1.12 -27.86
C THR A 61 -39.02 -0.24 -29.01
N GLU A 62 -38.60 -0.86 -30.11
CA GLU A 62 -38.25 -0.20 -31.36
C GLU A 62 -38.76 -0.95 -32.59
N THR A 63 -38.83 -0.24 -33.71
CA THR A 63 -39.18 -0.81 -35.01
C THR A 63 -38.06 -0.67 -36.03
N HIS A 64 -37.99 -1.63 -36.95
CA HIS A 64 -37.05 -1.67 -38.07
C HIS A 64 -37.80 -2.06 -39.35
N ASN A 65 -37.54 -1.32 -40.43
CA ASN A 65 -37.94 -1.73 -41.77
C ASN A 65 -36.70 -2.20 -42.52
N LYS A 66 -36.70 -3.46 -42.97
CA LYS A 66 -35.54 -4.10 -43.61
C LYS A 66 -35.97 -4.90 -44.83
N THR A 67 -35.07 -5.01 -45.79
CA THR A 67 -35.20 -5.93 -46.92
C THR A 67 -34.38 -7.18 -46.62
N THR A 68 -35.00 -8.35 -46.73
CA THR A 68 -34.33 -9.64 -46.57
C THR A 68 -33.39 -9.92 -47.74
N ASN A 69 -32.39 -10.79 -47.57
CA ASN A 69 -31.60 -11.28 -48.71
C ASN A 69 -32.27 -12.48 -49.41
N ALA A 70 -31.60 -13.07 -50.41
CA ALA A 70 -32.09 -14.24 -51.16
C ALA A 70 -32.37 -15.49 -50.29
N LYS A 71 -31.85 -15.55 -49.06
CA LYS A 71 -32.10 -16.63 -48.09
C LYS A 71 -33.11 -16.23 -47.01
N GLY A 72 -33.75 -15.07 -47.12
CA GLY A 72 -34.66 -14.53 -46.10
C GLY A 72 -33.96 -13.90 -44.89
N LEU A 73 -32.64 -13.74 -44.92
CA LEU A 73 -31.86 -13.22 -43.79
C LEU A 73 -32.03 -11.71 -43.62
N VAL A 74 -32.12 -11.24 -42.38
CA VAL A 74 -32.08 -9.83 -41.98
C VAL A 74 -30.99 -9.62 -40.94
N ASN A 75 -30.22 -8.54 -41.11
CA ASN A 75 -29.31 -8.02 -40.10
C ASN A 75 -29.87 -6.71 -39.52
N LEU A 76 -29.84 -6.57 -38.21
CA LEU A 76 -30.22 -5.34 -37.53
C LEU A 76 -29.35 -5.12 -36.28
N ASN A 77 -29.27 -3.87 -35.86
CA ASN A 77 -28.61 -3.49 -34.61
C ASN A 77 -29.72 -3.07 -33.65
N ILE A 78 -29.98 -3.91 -32.64
CA ILE A 78 -31.00 -3.62 -31.62
C ILE A 78 -30.51 -2.44 -30.79
N GLY A 79 -31.33 -1.40 -30.65
CA GLY A 79 -30.97 -0.11 -30.03
C GLY A 79 -30.70 1.01 -31.04
N GLN A 80 -30.77 0.72 -32.35
CA GLN A 80 -30.65 1.70 -33.44
C GLN A 80 -31.88 1.67 -34.37
N GLY A 81 -33.00 1.10 -33.90
CA GLY A 81 -34.29 1.20 -34.59
C GLY A 81 -34.96 2.54 -34.35
N THR A 82 -36.19 2.68 -34.83
CA THR A 82 -37.05 3.81 -34.45
C THR A 82 -37.70 3.49 -33.10
N PRO A 83 -37.37 4.22 -32.01
CA PRO A 83 -37.93 3.93 -30.69
C PRO A 83 -39.44 4.19 -30.67
N ALA A 84 -40.19 3.29 -30.05
CA ALA A 84 -41.62 3.43 -29.79
C ALA A 84 -41.92 3.59 -28.30
N THR A 85 -41.10 3.00 -27.42
CA THR A 85 -41.27 3.08 -25.96
C THR A 85 -39.90 3.00 -25.29
N GLY A 86 -39.70 3.80 -24.24
CA GLY A 86 -38.47 3.79 -23.43
C GLY A 86 -37.26 4.41 -24.13
N ASN A 87 -36.10 4.34 -23.47
CA ASN A 87 -34.81 4.77 -23.98
C ASN A 87 -33.81 3.62 -23.83
N PHE A 88 -33.21 3.16 -24.93
CA PHE A 88 -32.27 2.03 -24.92
C PHE A 88 -31.05 2.30 -24.01
N GLY A 89 -30.52 3.52 -24.03
CA GLY A 89 -29.41 3.94 -23.17
C GLY A 89 -29.74 4.02 -21.69
N GLY A 90 -31.02 4.07 -21.34
CA GLY A 90 -31.51 4.11 -19.95
C GLY A 90 -31.77 2.73 -19.35
N ILE A 91 -31.64 1.64 -20.13
CA ILE A 91 -31.86 0.29 -19.62
C ILE A 91 -30.75 -0.08 -18.62
N ASN A 92 -31.14 -0.43 -17.39
CA ASN A 92 -30.20 -0.98 -16.43
C ASN A 92 -29.90 -2.45 -16.76
N TRP A 93 -28.80 -2.68 -17.48
CA TRP A 93 -28.31 -4.00 -17.89
C TRP A 93 -27.67 -4.81 -16.76
N GLY A 94 -27.31 -4.18 -15.63
CA GLY A 94 -26.59 -4.81 -14.52
C GLY A 94 -27.48 -5.52 -13.50
N THR A 95 -28.81 -5.46 -13.66
CA THR A 95 -29.80 -6.00 -12.72
C THR A 95 -30.87 -6.77 -13.46
N ASN A 96 -31.50 -7.74 -12.79
CA ASN A 96 -32.60 -8.57 -13.30
C ASN A 96 -32.29 -9.32 -14.61
N THR A 97 -33.12 -10.31 -14.95
CA THR A 97 -33.00 -11.00 -16.25
C THR A 97 -33.66 -10.17 -17.35
N LYS A 98 -33.01 -10.11 -18.52
CA LYS A 98 -33.52 -9.39 -19.70
C LYS A 98 -33.90 -10.39 -20.79
N PHE A 99 -34.97 -10.10 -21.51
CA PHE A 99 -35.48 -10.91 -22.61
C PHE A 99 -35.64 -10.04 -23.85
N VAL A 100 -35.33 -10.59 -25.03
CA VAL A 100 -35.63 -9.99 -26.32
C VAL A 100 -36.86 -10.67 -26.90
N LYS A 101 -37.91 -9.87 -27.12
CA LYS A 101 -39.09 -10.26 -27.89
C LYS A 101 -38.95 -9.69 -29.30
N VAL A 102 -39.17 -10.54 -30.30
CA VAL A 102 -39.15 -10.15 -31.71
C VAL A 102 -40.52 -10.44 -32.31
N GLU A 103 -41.08 -9.44 -32.96
CA GLU A 103 -42.35 -9.54 -33.68
C GLU A 103 -42.14 -9.06 -35.12
N MET A 104 -42.90 -9.61 -36.07
CA MET A 104 -42.71 -9.36 -37.50
C MET A 104 -44.03 -9.14 -38.21
N ASP A 105 -44.04 -8.19 -39.15
CA ASP A 105 -45.01 -8.11 -40.23
C ASP A 105 -44.32 -8.54 -41.55
N PRO A 106 -44.68 -9.71 -42.11
CA PRO A 106 -44.14 -10.24 -43.36
C PRO A 106 -44.36 -9.36 -44.59
N GLN A 107 -45.33 -8.43 -44.54
CA GLN A 107 -45.67 -7.52 -45.65
C GLN A 107 -45.04 -6.13 -45.47
N GLY A 108 -44.26 -5.91 -44.39
CA GLY A 108 -43.65 -4.62 -44.11
C GLY A 108 -44.60 -3.58 -43.51
N GLY A 109 -45.79 -4.00 -43.07
CA GLY A 109 -46.77 -3.15 -42.39
C GLY A 109 -46.56 -3.05 -40.88
N SER A 110 -47.66 -2.89 -40.14
CA SER A 110 -47.69 -2.78 -38.67
C SER A 110 -48.47 -3.91 -37.98
N ASN A 111 -48.86 -4.95 -38.72
CA ASN A 111 -49.58 -6.11 -38.22
C ASN A 111 -48.59 -7.15 -37.68
N TYR A 112 -47.94 -6.80 -36.57
CA TYR A 112 -46.87 -7.60 -35.97
C TYR A 112 -47.40 -8.89 -35.34
N THR A 113 -46.75 -10.01 -35.68
CA THR A 113 -46.94 -11.33 -35.06
C THR A 113 -45.71 -11.73 -34.26
N ASN A 114 -45.88 -12.39 -33.11
CA ASN A 114 -44.75 -12.80 -32.27
C ASN A 114 -43.97 -13.94 -32.92
N VAL A 115 -42.68 -13.72 -33.14
CA VAL A 115 -41.74 -14.69 -33.74
C VAL A 115 -40.93 -15.41 -32.67
N GLY A 116 -40.80 -14.82 -31.48
CA GLY A 116 -40.16 -15.48 -30.35
C GLY A 116 -39.79 -14.52 -29.23
N VAL A 117 -39.57 -15.13 -28.05
CA VAL A 117 -39.08 -14.44 -26.86
C VAL A 117 -37.97 -15.27 -26.26
N ASN A 118 -36.77 -14.70 -26.17
CA ASN A 118 -35.59 -15.39 -25.64
C ASN A 118 -34.91 -14.57 -24.56
N GLN A 119 -34.36 -15.23 -23.55
CA GLN A 119 -33.52 -14.57 -22.56
C GLN A 119 -32.20 -14.11 -23.21
N LEU A 120 -31.78 -12.89 -22.91
CA LEU A 120 -30.44 -12.42 -23.23
C LEU A 120 -29.44 -13.08 -22.29
N MET A 121 -28.63 -13.95 -22.87
CA MET A 121 -27.50 -14.58 -22.18
C MET A 121 -26.24 -13.76 -22.41
N SER A 122 -25.37 -13.70 -21.41
CA SER A 122 -24.08 -13.02 -21.52
C SER A 122 -23.16 -13.69 -22.55
N VAL A 123 -22.61 -12.91 -23.46
CA VAL A 123 -21.59 -13.36 -24.44
C VAL A 123 -20.20 -13.51 -23.77
N PRO A 124 -19.28 -14.35 -24.30
CA PRO A 124 -17.98 -14.60 -23.67
C PRO A 124 -17.16 -13.35 -23.34
N TYR A 125 -17.13 -12.35 -24.23
CA TYR A 125 -16.44 -11.08 -23.97
C TYR A 125 -17.08 -10.27 -22.84
N ALA A 126 -18.41 -10.35 -22.70
CA ALA A 126 -19.14 -9.69 -21.62
C ALA A 126 -18.97 -10.42 -20.28
N GLN A 127 -18.61 -11.70 -20.25
CA GLN A 127 -18.34 -12.42 -18.99
C GLN A 127 -17.15 -11.85 -18.22
N VAL A 128 -16.18 -11.24 -18.91
CA VAL A 128 -15.05 -10.54 -18.28
C VAL A 128 -15.55 -9.33 -17.48
N SER A 129 -16.64 -8.68 -17.88
CA SER A 129 -17.21 -7.55 -17.13
C SER A 129 -17.79 -7.95 -15.77
N LYS A 130 -18.05 -9.25 -15.53
CA LYS A 130 -18.51 -9.76 -14.22
C LYS A 130 -17.49 -9.48 -13.09
N THR A 131 -16.21 -9.32 -13.42
CA THR A 131 -15.18 -8.98 -12.43
C THR A 131 -15.08 -7.47 -12.17
N VAL A 132 -15.77 -6.63 -12.95
CA VAL A 132 -15.61 -5.16 -12.95
C VAL A 132 -16.92 -4.42 -12.64
N VAL A 133 -18.08 -4.98 -12.98
CA VAL A 133 -19.39 -4.38 -12.66
C VAL A 133 -19.86 -4.91 -11.33
N THR A 134 -19.81 -4.06 -10.31
CA THR A 134 -20.34 -4.38 -8.99
C THR A 134 -21.49 -3.41 -8.68
N GLY A 135 -22.50 -3.87 -7.94
CA GLY A 135 -23.64 -3.02 -7.57
C GLY A 135 -23.22 -1.78 -6.77
N ALA A 136 -24.13 -0.83 -6.57
CA ALA A 136 -23.87 0.32 -5.70
C ALA A 136 -23.34 -0.16 -4.34
N GLY A 137 -22.19 0.40 -3.90
CA GLY A 137 -21.54 0.04 -2.65
C GLY A 137 -20.62 -1.20 -2.68
N GLN A 138 -20.59 -1.98 -3.77
CA GLN A 138 -19.89 -3.27 -3.80
C GLN A 138 -18.39 -3.18 -4.17
N GLY A 139 -17.95 -2.10 -4.83
CA GLY A 139 -16.54 -1.84 -5.14
C GLY A 139 -15.89 -2.79 -6.16
N ILE A 140 -14.68 -2.52 -6.63
CA ILE A 140 -13.94 -3.37 -7.59
C ILE A 140 -13.04 -4.34 -6.83
N THR A 141 -13.17 -5.65 -7.07
CA THR A 141 -12.26 -6.65 -6.50
C THR A 141 -11.04 -6.86 -7.40
N LEU A 142 -9.86 -6.59 -6.85
CA LEU A 142 -8.56 -6.93 -7.42
C LEU A 142 -8.02 -8.19 -6.73
N VAL A 143 -7.39 -9.09 -7.49
CA VAL A 143 -6.77 -10.31 -6.95
C VAL A 143 -5.25 -10.18 -7.14
N SER A 144 -4.48 -10.30 -6.06
CA SER A 144 -3.01 -10.31 -6.14
C SER A 144 -2.46 -11.63 -6.69
N PRO A 145 -1.17 -11.68 -7.11
CA PRO A 145 -0.55 -12.91 -7.61
C PRO A 145 -0.59 -14.11 -6.63
N ASN A 146 -0.71 -13.87 -5.33
CA ASN A 146 -0.87 -14.92 -4.30
C ASN A 146 -2.35 -15.31 -4.04
N GLY A 147 -3.30 -14.78 -4.80
CA GLY A 147 -4.73 -15.10 -4.68
C GLY A 147 -5.52 -14.30 -3.63
N THR A 148 -4.94 -13.24 -3.05
CA THR A 148 -5.65 -12.41 -2.06
C THR A 148 -6.55 -11.39 -2.75
N ASN A 149 -7.78 -11.22 -2.25
CA ASN A 149 -8.75 -10.26 -2.78
C ASN A 149 -8.63 -8.91 -2.07
N TYR A 150 -8.69 -7.83 -2.86
CA TYR A 150 -8.61 -6.43 -2.43
C TYR A 150 -9.78 -5.67 -3.04
N THR A 151 -10.58 -4.95 -2.25
CA THR A 151 -11.75 -4.22 -2.76
C THR A 151 -11.49 -2.71 -2.77
N LEU A 152 -11.69 -2.06 -3.92
CA LEU A 152 -11.72 -0.61 -4.05
C LEU A 152 -13.17 -0.15 -4.00
N SER A 153 -13.54 0.70 -3.05
CA SER A 153 -14.92 1.22 -2.92
C SER A 153 -14.95 2.74 -2.89
N VAL A 154 -16.10 3.33 -3.21
CA VAL A 154 -16.35 4.78 -3.08
C VAL A 154 -17.57 4.95 -2.20
N ASN A 155 -17.50 5.82 -1.19
CA ASN A 155 -18.65 6.12 -0.31
C ASN A 155 -19.57 7.21 -0.91
N ASP A 156 -20.71 7.45 -0.28
CA ASP A 156 -21.69 8.46 -0.73
C ASP A 156 -21.14 9.90 -0.75
N ALA A 157 -20.05 10.15 -0.02
CA ALA A 157 -19.32 11.42 -0.03
C ALA A 157 -18.28 11.52 -1.16
N GLY A 158 -18.19 10.52 -2.05
CA GLY A 158 -17.24 10.48 -3.17
C GLY A 158 -15.80 10.12 -2.79
N THR A 159 -15.57 9.63 -1.57
CA THR A 159 -14.22 9.24 -1.11
C THR A 159 -13.87 7.84 -1.57
N LEU A 160 -12.73 7.70 -2.27
CA LEU A 160 -12.17 6.40 -2.66
C LEU A 160 -11.48 5.72 -1.47
N SER A 161 -11.97 4.55 -1.08
CA SER A 161 -11.32 3.64 -0.15
C SER A 161 -10.41 2.69 -0.93
N LEU A 162 -9.11 2.87 -0.76
CA LEU A 162 -8.10 1.91 -1.20
C LEU A 162 -7.92 0.88 -0.08
N PRO A 163 -7.82 -0.42 -0.39
CA PRO A 163 -7.48 -1.43 0.60
C PRO A 163 -6.03 -1.22 1.02
N THR A 164 -5.86 -0.33 1.98
CA THR A 164 -4.70 -0.23 2.84
C THR A 164 -4.94 -1.21 3.98
N ASN A 165 -3.88 -1.83 4.52
CA ASN A 165 -4.00 -2.64 5.75
C ASN A 165 -4.66 -1.77 6.83
N SER A 166 -5.98 -1.93 6.97
CA SER A 166 -6.83 -1.07 7.79
C SER A 166 -7.06 -1.76 9.12
N GLY A 167 -6.10 -1.61 10.02
CA GLY A 167 -6.41 -1.50 11.44
C GLY A 167 -6.72 -0.03 11.74
N THR A 168 -7.92 0.26 12.24
CA THR A 168 -8.24 1.36 13.18
C THR A 168 -7.32 2.59 13.22
N SER A 169 -7.87 3.76 12.89
CA SER A 169 -7.50 5.10 13.39
C SER A 169 -6.19 5.19 14.18
N GLY A 170 -5.07 5.31 13.48
CA GLY A 170 -3.73 5.40 14.04
C GLY A 170 -2.72 5.16 12.92
N ASN A 171 -1.58 5.84 12.97
CA ASN A 171 -0.49 5.65 12.00
C ASN A 171 -0.09 4.16 11.95
N ASN A 172 -0.61 3.36 11.02
CA ASN A 172 -0.14 1.98 10.85
C ASN A 172 1.24 2.03 10.18
N LEU A 173 2.28 1.97 11.00
CA LEU A 173 3.62 1.79 10.51
C LEU A 173 3.80 0.40 9.92
N PRO A 174 4.66 0.26 8.90
CA PRO A 174 5.06 -1.04 8.38
C PRO A 174 5.77 -1.86 9.47
N SER A 175 5.65 -3.19 9.38
CA SER A 175 6.29 -4.12 10.32
C SER A 175 7.80 -3.90 10.40
N ASN A 176 8.44 -3.64 9.26
CA ASN A 176 9.82 -3.16 9.17
C ASN A 176 9.82 -1.68 8.83
N LEU A 177 10.71 -0.92 9.47
CA LEU A 177 10.93 0.48 9.17
C LEU A 177 12.43 0.70 9.02
N TYR A 178 12.84 1.34 7.92
CA TYR A 178 14.24 1.55 7.59
C TYR A 178 14.58 3.03 7.66
N MET A 179 15.67 3.40 8.32
CA MET A 179 16.16 4.76 8.42
C MET A 179 17.12 5.08 7.29
N TYR A 180 16.99 6.28 6.73
CA TYR A 180 17.88 6.83 5.72
C TYR A 180 17.91 8.35 5.85
N GLY A 181 18.90 9.01 5.25
CA GLY A 181 19.07 10.43 5.49
C GLY A 181 20.18 11.07 4.67
N SER A 182 20.49 12.33 4.95
CA SER A 182 21.59 13.03 4.29
C SER A 182 22.94 12.31 4.46
N TYR A 183 23.12 11.55 5.53
CA TYR A 183 24.31 10.75 5.80
C TYR A 183 24.55 9.61 4.80
N ASN A 184 23.52 9.15 4.09
CA ASN A 184 23.63 8.17 3.00
C ASN A 184 23.06 8.72 1.69
N SER A 185 23.01 10.05 1.55
CA SER A 185 22.46 10.76 0.38
C SER A 185 21.00 10.38 0.06
N PHE A 186 20.22 10.02 1.07
CA PHE A 186 18.86 9.48 0.93
C PHE A 186 18.78 8.26 -0.01
N ASN A 187 19.82 7.45 -0.06
CA ASN A 187 19.83 6.21 -0.82
C ASN A 187 19.00 5.13 -0.11
N ALA A 188 17.85 4.77 -0.70
CA ALA A 188 16.94 3.78 -0.14
C ALA A 188 17.57 2.38 -0.02
N SER A 189 18.46 2.00 -0.93
CA SER A 189 19.10 0.67 -0.94
C SER A 189 20.11 0.47 0.19
N SER A 190 20.60 1.57 0.78
CA SER A 190 21.49 1.54 1.96
C SER A 190 20.79 2.03 3.22
N ALA A 191 19.45 1.98 3.26
CA ALA A 191 18.68 2.29 4.45
C ALA A 191 18.88 1.21 5.54
N GLU A 192 18.98 1.65 6.79
CA GLU A 192 19.31 0.81 7.93
C GLU A 192 18.02 0.37 8.65
N LEU A 193 17.82 -0.93 8.86
CA LEU A 193 16.61 -1.46 9.49
C LEU A 193 16.58 -1.10 10.98
N LEU A 194 15.51 -0.45 11.45
CA LEU A 194 15.28 -0.33 12.90
C LEU A 194 14.90 -1.70 13.46
N ARG A 195 15.49 -2.04 14.60
CA ARG A 195 15.16 -3.27 15.33
C ARG A 195 13.81 -3.12 16.03
N GLY A 196 13.00 -4.18 15.97
CA GLY A 196 11.71 -4.27 16.68
C GLY A 196 10.60 -4.86 15.81
N ASN A 197 9.87 -5.84 16.35
CA ASN A 197 8.67 -6.40 15.73
C ASN A 197 7.43 -5.67 16.26
N GLY A 198 6.98 -4.63 15.55
CA GLY A 198 6.03 -3.64 16.07
C GLY A 198 6.74 -2.44 16.69
N LEU A 199 6.06 -1.74 17.61
CA LEU A 199 6.61 -0.66 18.41
C LEU A 199 7.00 -1.16 19.82
N PRO A 200 8.03 -0.58 20.45
CA PRO A 200 8.94 0.42 19.91
C PRO A 200 9.87 -0.15 18.83
N LYS A 201 10.38 0.72 17.95
CA LYS A 201 11.50 0.42 17.05
C LYS A 201 12.71 1.24 17.44
N VAL A 202 13.88 0.63 17.45
CA VAL A 202 15.11 1.25 17.93
C VAL A 202 16.25 1.10 16.95
N GLY A 203 17.08 2.12 16.83
CA GLY A 203 18.37 2.07 16.16
C GLY A 203 19.37 3.03 16.78
N TYR A 204 20.65 2.86 16.46
CA TYR A 204 21.75 3.60 17.08
C TYR A 204 22.73 4.16 16.06
N LYS A 205 23.01 5.46 16.08
CA LYS A 205 23.94 6.05 15.10
C LYS A 205 24.59 7.32 15.58
N TYR A 206 25.84 7.51 15.19
CA TYR A 206 26.45 8.84 15.21
C TYR A 206 25.88 9.72 14.10
N PHE A 207 25.44 10.92 14.46
CA PHE A 207 25.01 11.95 13.52
C PHE A 207 25.87 13.20 13.65
N GLN A 208 26.05 13.88 12.52
CA GLN A 208 26.53 15.26 12.51
C GLN A 208 25.34 16.22 12.65
N ALA A 209 25.58 17.41 13.22
CA ALA A 209 24.59 18.48 13.26
C ALA A 209 24.05 18.77 11.85
N ASN A 210 22.75 19.07 11.77
CA ASN A 210 21.99 19.27 10.53
C ASN A 210 21.81 18.01 9.66
N THR A 211 22.09 16.81 10.20
CA THR A 211 21.71 15.58 9.50
C THR A 211 20.19 15.53 9.37
N GLN A 212 19.71 15.26 8.16
CA GLN A 212 18.29 15.09 7.86
C GLN A 212 17.98 13.60 7.80
N VAL A 213 16.90 13.18 8.45
CA VAL A 213 16.50 11.78 8.55
C VAL A 213 15.06 11.61 8.09
N LYS A 214 14.81 10.50 7.39
CA LYS A 214 13.49 9.97 7.04
C LYS A 214 13.47 8.47 7.24
N PHE A 215 12.29 7.87 7.01
CA PHE A 215 12.09 6.43 7.10
C PHE A 215 11.42 5.86 5.85
N LEU A 216 11.60 4.57 5.61
CA LEU A 216 11.03 3.80 4.49
C LEU A 216 10.34 2.54 4.98
N ALA A 217 9.29 2.12 4.28
CA ALA A 217 8.69 0.81 4.47
C ALA A 217 9.57 -0.36 4.00
N SER A 218 10.48 -0.13 3.06
CA SER A 218 11.42 -1.12 2.54
C SER A 218 12.64 -0.44 1.89
N PRO A 219 13.79 -1.13 1.78
CA PRO A 219 15.01 -0.58 1.19
C PRO A 219 14.97 -0.70 -0.35
N GLY A 220 13.96 -0.10 -0.97
CA GLY A 220 13.71 -0.20 -2.41
C GLY A 220 13.27 1.13 -3.02
N ASN A 221 13.59 1.33 -4.30
CA ASN A 221 13.17 2.53 -5.02
C ASN A 221 11.64 2.56 -5.14
N GLY A 222 11.02 3.69 -4.79
CA GLY A 222 9.56 3.84 -4.77
C GLY A 222 8.86 3.32 -3.50
N ALA A 223 9.60 2.88 -2.48
CA ALA A 223 9.03 2.54 -1.19
C ALA A 223 8.33 3.75 -0.53
N GLN A 224 7.24 3.49 0.20
CA GLN A 224 6.54 4.53 0.97
C GLN A 224 7.50 5.17 1.97
N THR A 225 7.59 6.50 1.90
CA THR A 225 8.43 7.30 2.80
C THR A 225 7.63 7.78 4.00
N TYR A 226 8.29 7.92 5.15
CA TYR A 226 7.72 8.51 6.35
C TYR A 226 8.65 9.59 6.88
N GLY A 227 8.05 10.63 7.43
CA GLY A 227 8.75 11.80 7.93
C GLY A 227 7.93 12.49 9.01
N SER A 228 8.37 13.67 9.44
CA SER A 228 7.70 14.45 10.47
C SER A 228 6.55 15.27 9.88
N ASP A 229 5.42 15.36 10.57
CA ASP A 229 4.47 16.45 10.42
C ASP A 229 4.95 17.72 11.17
N SER A 230 4.09 18.75 11.23
CA SER A 230 4.38 20.00 11.95
C SER A 230 4.50 19.86 13.46
N PHE A 231 4.07 18.73 14.03
CA PHE A 231 4.03 18.45 15.46
C PHE A 231 5.06 17.39 15.89
N GLY A 232 5.92 16.92 14.99
CA GLY A 232 6.91 15.88 15.29
C GLY A 232 6.39 14.44 15.18
N SER A 233 5.16 14.25 14.70
CA SER A 233 4.59 12.90 14.51
C SER A 233 5.04 12.30 13.18
N LEU A 234 5.20 10.98 13.19
CA LEU A 234 5.65 10.21 12.03
C LEU A 234 4.47 9.95 11.09
N VAL A 235 4.48 10.59 9.92
CA VAL A 235 3.41 10.51 8.92
C VAL A 235 3.95 10.11 7.55
N ALA A 236 3.11 9.48 6.74
CA ALA A 236 3.42 9.15 5.35
C ALA A 236 3.74 10.42 4.55
N ASN A 237 4.86 10.40 3.82
CA ASN A 237 5.36 11.52 3.03
C ASN A 237 5.64 12.80 3.83
N GLY A 238 5.83 12.70 5.15
CA GLY A 238 6.20 13.83 6.01
C GLY A 238 7.56 14.45 5.67
N GLY A 239 7.84 15.59 6.30
CA GLY A 239 9.10 16.32 6.21
C GLY A 239 10.28 15.58 6.85
N ASN A 240 11.47 16.17 6.76
CA ASN A 240 12.66 15.59 7.39
C ASN A 240 12.63 15.78 8.91
N TYR A 241 13.10 14.79 9.66
CA TYR A 241 13.60 15.01 11.01
C TYR A 241 14.99 15.63 10.92
N ASN A 242 15.29 16.63 11.74
CA ASN A 242 16.58 17.32 11.72
C ASN A 242 17.33 17.07 13.02
N ILE A 243 18.55 16.57 12.93
CA ILE A 243 19.45 16.38 14.06
C ILE A 243 20.11 17.70 14.40
N SER A 244 19.99 18.16 15.65
CA SER A 244 20.43 19.50 16.07
C SER A 244 21.92 19.57 16.39
N SER A 245 22.53 18.50 16.89
CA SER A 245 23.94 18.50 17.31
C SER A 245 24.70 17.25 16.87
N ASN A 246 26.03 17.36 16.84
CA ASN A 246 26.91 16.20 16.76
C ASN A 246 26.66 15.29 17.97
N GLY A 247 26.62 13.97 17.76
CA GLY A 247 26.42 13.03 18.87
C GLY A 247 26.09 11.62 18.43
N PHE A 248 26.05 10.71 19.40
CA PHE A 248 25.60 9.34 19.20
C PHE A 248 24.17 9.22 19.70
N TYR A 249 23.25 8.89 18.82
CA TYR A 249 21.82 8.97 19.08
C TYR A 249 21.19 7.59 19.17
N GLN A 250 20.25 7.45 20.10
CA GLN A 250 19.19 6.46 20.00
C GLN A 250 18.09 7.06 19.12
N VAL A 251 17.73 6.32 18.09
CA VAL A 251 16.58 6.59 17.23
C VAL A 251 15.46 5.68 17.69
N LEU A 252 14.48 6.25 18.41
CA LEU A 252 13.34 5.52 18.96
C LEU A 252 12.07 5.93 18.21
N VAL A 253 11.44 5.01 17.50
CA VAL A 253 10.10 5.20 16.97
C VAL A 253 9.11 4.51 17.91
N ASP A 254 8.23 5.29 18.52
CA ASP A 254 7.23 4.82 19.48
C ASP A 254 6.06 5.80 19.58
N TYR A 255 5.05 5.46 20.37
CA TYR A 255 3.92 6.32 20.69
C TYR A 255 4.37 7.62 21.39
N ASN A 256 4.18 8.76 20.72
CA ASN A 256 4.28 10.09 21.32
C ASN A 256 3.05 10.43 22.18
N THR A 257 1.89 9.90 21.79
CA THR A 257 0.63 9.95 22.56
C THR A 257 -0.08 8.61 22.40
N VAL A 258 -1.22 8.43 23.08
CA VAL A 258 -2.04 7.20 22.98
C VAL A 258 -2.36 6.80 21.53
N THR A 259 -2.40 7.76 20.59
CA THR A 259 -2.79 7.50 19.19
C THR A 259 -1.78 7.95 18.14
N THR A 260 -0.73 8.70 18.52
CA THR A 260 0.25 9.25 17.58
C THR A 260 1.61 8.61 17.79
N ILE A 261 2.24 8.18 16.70
CA ILE A 261 3.59 7.65 16.70
C ILE A 261 4.54 8.74 16.22
N GLY A 262 5.72 8.86 16.84
CA GLY A 262 6.77 9.78 16.42
C GLY A 262 8.14 9.11 16.42
N ALA A 263 9.13 9.83 15.89
CA ALA A 263 10.53 9.43 15.98
C ALA A 263 11.27 10.38 16.92
N ASN A 264 11.82 9.83 18.00
CA ASN A 264 12.61 10.52 18.99
C ASN A 264 14.10 10.23 18.74
N PHE A 265 14.92 11.28 18.83
CA PHE A 265 16.35 11.23 18.61
C PHE A 265 17.06 11.69 19.88
N GLU A 266 17.48 10.74 20.71
CA GLU A 266 18.09 11.04 22.00
C GLU A 266 19.61 10.87 21.93
N ASN A 267 20.34 11.96 22.11
CA ASN A 267 21.81 11.95 22.15
C ASN A 267 22.27 11.36 23.49
N PHE A 268 23.16 10.36 23.47
CA PHE A 268 23.65 9.73 24.67
C PHE A 268 25.12 9.33 24.57
N SER A 269 25.72 9.00 25.71
CA SER A 269 26.99 8.29 25.79
C SER A 269 26.77 6.97 26.52
N PRO A 270 27.27 5.83 25.99
CA PRO A 270 27.17 4.55 26.67
C PRO A 270 27.83 4.59 28.05
N GLN A 271 27.32 3.77 28.97
CA GLN A 271 27.79 3.67 30.35
C GLN A 271 28.05 2.21 30.73
N ILE A 272 28.86 2.00 31.76
CA ILE A 272 29.04 0.67 32.34
C ILE A 272 27.98 0.49 33.44
N GLN A 273 27.17 -0.55 33.31
CA GLN A 273 26.29 -1.01 34.38
C GLN A 273 26.94 -2.21 35.05
N PHE A 274 27.63 -1.98 36.16
CA PHE A 274 28.20 -3.07 36.97
C PHE A 274 27.10 -3.93 37.59
N THR A 275 27.31 -5.24 37.63
CA THR A 275 26.37 -6.20 38.23
C THR A 275 26.47 -6.25 39.75
N SER A 276 27.64 -5.90 40.30
CA SER A 276 27.91 -5.84 41.73
C SER A 276 28.88 -4.71 42.04
N LEU A 277 28.57 -3.94 43.08
CA LEU A 277 29.36 -2.80 43.52
C LEU A 277 29.56 -2.85 45.03
N SER A 278 30.76 -2.51 45.45
CA SER A 278 31.11 -2.24 46.84
C SER A 278 32.01 -1.00 46.91
N SER A 279 32.15 -0.43 48.11
CA SER A 279 33.01 0.74 48.30
C SER A 279 34.48 0.32 48.37
N PRO A 280 35.41 1.03 47.68
CA PRO A 280 35.19 2.18 46.79
C PRO A 280 34.68 1.76 45.40
N VAL A 281 33.71 2.50 44.85
CA VAL A 281 33.08 2.17 43.56
C VAL A 281 34.07 2.42 42.41
N PRO A 282 34.18 1.51 41.42
CA PRO A 282 34.99 1.75 40.23
C PRO A 282 34.54 3.01 39.49
N THR A 283 35.50 3.77 38.97
CA THR A 283 35.21 4.99 38.20
C THR A 283 35.30 4.73 36.71
N THR A 284 34.46 5.41 35.92
CA THR A 284 34.44 5.25 34.46
C THR A 284 34.50 6.59 33.72
N SER A 285 35.22 6.63 32.60
CA SER A 285 35.20 7.76 31.66
C SER A 285 34.99 7.25 30.24
N VAL A 286 34.12 7.89 29.46
CA VAL A 286 33.79 7.51 28.08
C VAL A 286 34.22 8.58 27.09
N SER A 287 34.72 8.16 25.94
CA SER A 287 35.00 9.02 24.78
C SER A 287 34.60 8.33 23.49
N TYR A 288 34.24 9.10 22.46
CA TYR A 288 33.93 8.60 21.11
C TYR A 288 34.89 9.21 20.08
N ASN A 289 35.45 8.37 19.22
CA ASN A 289 36.30 8.80 18.12
C ASN A 289 35.54 8.68 16.79
N THR A 290 35.17 9.82 16.22
CA THR A 290 34.39 9.89 14.97
C THR A 290 35.14 9.37 13.75
N SER A 291 36.47 9.37 13.77
CA SER A 291 37.30 8.89 12.65
C SER A 291 37.35 7.36 12.60
N THR A 292 37.29 6.71 13.76
CA THR A 292 37.30 5.24 13.86
C THR A 292 35.91 4.64 14.05
N GLY A 293 34.92 5.46 14.44
CA GLY A 293 33.57 5.00 14.78
C GLY A 293 33.52 4.20 16.08
N LYS A 294 34.49 4.40 16.98
CA LYS A 294 34.64 3.61 18.21
C LYS A 294 34.52 4.44 19.47
N PHE A 295 33.91 3.83 20.48
CA PHE A 295 33.96 4.27 21.86
C PHE A 295 35.18 3.70 22.57
N THR A 296 35.64 4.45 23.56
CA THR A 296 36.61 3.99 24.55
C THR A 296 36.05 4.30 25.94
N ILE A 297 35.98 3.28 26.80
CA ILE A 297 35.67 3.45 28.22
C ILE A 297 36.89 3.04 29.04
N ASN A 298 37.43 3.96 29.82
CA ASN A 298 38.42 3.63 30.84
C ASN A 298 37.67 3.33 32.14
N VAL A 299 38.02 2.22 32.78
CA VAL A 299 37.44 1.75 34.04
C VAL A 299 38.57 1.59 35.04
N ASN A 300 38.47 2.23 36.20
CA ASN A 300 39.51 2.17 37.22
C ASN A 300 38.98 1.56 38.53
N GLY A 301 39.79 0.72 39.16
CA GLY A 301 39.52 0.21 40.51
C GLY A 301 38.70 -1.07 40.58
N VAL A 302 38.73 -1.92 39.56
CA VAL A 302 37.93 -3.16 39.50
C VAL A 302 38.61 -4.30 40.27
N THR A 303 37.84 -5.07 41.04
CA THR A 303 38.26 -6.32 41.69
C THR A 303 37.28 -7.45 41.36
N THR A 304 37.60 -8.69 41.76
CA THR A 304 36.69 -9.83 41.59
C THR A 304 35.33 -9.62 42.26
N SER A 305 35.30 -8.92 43.41
CA SER A 305 34.09 -8.68 44.22
C SER A 305 33.53 -7.26 44.06
N ASN A 306 34.10 -6.44 43.18
CA ASN A 306 33.68 -5.05 42.98
C ASN A 306 33.83 -4.66 41.51
N GLY A 307 32.71 -4.64 40.78
CA GLY A 307 32.67 -4.32 39.37
C GLY A 307 33.26 -5.38 38.44
N GLY A 308 33.44 -6.62 38.91
CA GLY A 308 34.09 -7.69 38.16
C GLY A 308 33.35 -8.11 36.87
N THR A 309 32.04 -7.89 36.81
CA THR A 309 31.25 -8.06 35.59
C THR A 309 30.32 -6.88 35.35
N PHE A 310 29.92 -6.66 34.09
CA PHE A 310 29.11 -5.52 33.68
C PHE A 310 28.26 -5.80 32.45
N TYR A 311 27.24 -4.97 32.26
CA TYR A 311 26.59 -4.74 30.97
C TYR A 311 27.02 -3.40 30.40
N LEU A 312 27.06 -3.29 29.07
CA LEU A 312 27.12 -1.98 28.43
C LEU A 312 25.70 -1.42 28.37
N ARG A 313 25.47 -0.31 29.06
CA ARG A 313 24.18 0.40 29.06
C ARG A 313 24.13 1.43 27.95
N LEU A 314 23.20 1.25 27.03
CA LEU A 314 22.85 2.19 25.98
C LEU A 314 21.69 3.09 26.43
N ALA A 315 21.73 4.36 26.03
CA ALA A 315 20.69 5.35 26.30
C ALA A 315 20.24 5.38 27.78
N ALA A 316 21.19 5.40 28.73
CA ALA A 316 20.92 5.27 30.17
C ALA A 316 19.93 6.30 30.73
N LEU A 317 19.86 7.49 30.14
CA LEU A 317 18.93 8.57 30.49
C LEU A 317 17.85 8.79 29.43
N GLY A 318 17.83 7.93 28.41
CA GLY A 318 16.92 8.02 27.28
C GLY A 318 15.60 7.27 27.52
N PRO A 319 14.67 7.40 26.57
CA PRO A 319 13.33 6.83 26.68
C PRO A 319 13.30 5.29 26.71
N ASN A 320 14.36 4.63 26.21
CA ASN A 320 14.48 3.17 26.24
C ASN A 320 15.92 2.76 26.56
N SER A 321 16.27 2.69 27.85
CA SER A 321 17.58 2.21 28.29
C SER A 321 17.72 0.71 28.01
N GLU A 322 18.85 0.30 27.45
CA GLU A 322 19.10 -1.10 27.09
C GLU A 322 20.46 -1.54 27.60
N ASP A 323 20.48 -2.64 28.34
CA ASP A 323 21.70 -3.29 28.82
C ASP A 323 22.07 -4.43 27.85
N ILE A 324 23.22 -4.33 27.20
CA ILE A 324 23.74 -5.35 26.29
C ILE A 324 24.95 -6.06 26.91
N GLY A 325 25.02 -7.36 26.68
CA GLY A 325 26.03 -8.27 27.24
C GLY A 325 26.76 -9.02 26.15
N ASP A 326 27.34 -10.16 26.49
CA ASP A 326 28.00 -11.09 25.56
C ASP A 326 27.67 -12.52 25.99
N ASN A 327 26.82 -13.19 25.22
CA ASN A 327 26.30 -14.50 25.61
C ASN A 327 27.30 -15.64 25.30
N LEU A 328 28.21 -15.43 24.34
CA LEU A 328 29.16 -16.44 23.89
C LEU A 328 30.59 -16.17 24.38
N ASN A 329 30.79 -15.04 25.07
CA ASN A 329 32.09 -14.52 25.48
C ASN A 329 33.07 -14.49 24.31
N ASP A 330 32.58 -14.06 23.14
CA ASP A 330 33.32 -14.04 21.88
C ASP A 330 33.83 -12.63 21.50
N GLY A 331 33.56 -11.65 22.35
CA GLY A 331 33.92 -10.25 22.11
C GLY A 331 32.89 -9.51 21.26
N SER A 332 31.67 -10.04 21.13
CA SER A 332 30.55 -9.40 20.44
C SER A 332 29.43 -9.05 21.41
N PHE A 333 28.78 -7.91 21.19
CA PHE A 333 27.62 -7.55 21.97
C PHE A 333 26.37 -8.26 21.47
N ASP A 334 25.68 -8.88 22.42
CA ASP A 334 24.38 -9.50 22.24
C ASP A 334 23.31 -8.77 23.04
N ILE A 335 22.15 -8.58 22.41
CA ILE A 335 20.96 -8.10 23.09
C ILE A 335 20.49 -9.20 24.05
N ASN A 336 20.24 -8.84 25.31
CA ASN A 336 19.99 -9.80 26.39
C ASN A 336 21.15 -10.80 26.60
N GLY A 337 22.37 -10.46 26.18
CA GLY A 337 23.55 -11.27 26.47
C GLY A 337 23.87 -11.33 27.96
N ASP A 338 24.73 -12.27 28.35
CA ASP A 338 25.21 -12.40 29.73
C ASP A 338 26.17 -11.25 30.12
N PRO A 339 26.36 -10.96 31.42
CA PRO A 339 27.30 -9.94 31.85
C PRO A 339 28.73 -10.22 31.38
N ILE A 340 29.38 -9.21 30.82
CA ILE A 340 30.76 -9.26 30.37
C ILE A 340 31.68 -9.27 31.57
N THR A 341 32.68 -10.15 31.56
CA THR A 341 33.64 -10.30 32.66
C THR A 341 34.97 -9.63 32.32
N PHE A 342 35.52 -8.85 33.26
CA PHE A 342 36.89 -8.33 33.10
C PHE A 342 37.92 -9.46 33.23
N PRO A 343 38.95 -9.51 32.36
CA PRO A 343 39.96 -10.56 32.43
C PRO A 343 40.92 -10.33 33.59
N ASN A 344 41.51 -11.42 34.11
CA ASN A 344 42.60 -11.39 35.09
C ASN A 344 42.29 -10.66 36.41
N LEU A 345 41.06 -10.72 36.93
CA LEU A 345 40.69 -10.04 38.17
C LEU A 345 41.44 -10.55 39.41
N SER A 346 41.59 -9.69 40.42
CA SER A 346 42.11 -10.02 41.75
C SER A 346 41.08 -9.64 42.82
N PRO A 347 40.90 -10.44 43.90
CA PRO A 347 40.01 -10.07 45.00
C PRO A 347 40.48 -8.85 45.81
N THR A 348 41.80 -8.58 45.85
CA THR A 348 42.39 -7.59 46.75
C THR A 348 43.17 -6.47 46.05
N ILE A 349 43.57 -6.67 44.79
CA ILE A 349 44.33 -5.68 44.03
C ILE A 349 43.41 -5.07 42.95
N PRO A 350 43.00 -3.79 43.10
CA PRO A 350 42.23 -3.11 42.07
C PRO A 350 42.99 -3.00 40.76
N LYS A 351 42.29 -3.20 39.64
CA LYS A 351 42.84 -3.13 38.28
C LYS A 351 42.10 -2.11 37.44
N ASN A 352 42.81 -1.60 36.43
CA ASN A 352 42.27 -0.64 35.49
C ASN A 352 42.20 -1.28 34.10
N TYR A 353 41.18 -0.91 33.35
CA TYR A 353 40.88 -1.48 32.04
C TYR A 353 40.48 -0.39 31.06
N LYS A 354 40.80 -0.62 29.80
CA LYS A 354 40.31 0.11 28.65
C LYS A 354 39.44 -0.82 27.82
N ILE A 355 38.20 -0.41 27.59
CA ILE A 355 37.25 -1.10 26.73
C ILE A 355 37.13 -0.30 25.44
N GLU A 356 37.39 -0.91 24.29
CA GLU A 356 37.23 -0.27 22.97
C GLU A 356 36.19 -1.02 22.15
N PHE A 357 35.22 -0.31 21.58
CA PHE A 357 34.10 -0.97 20.89
C PHE A 357 33.41 -0.09 19.86
N ASN A 358 32.67 -0.71 18.94
CA ASN A 358 31.69 -0.04 18.08
C ASN A 358 30.27 -0.51 18.43
N ILE A 359 29.28 0.30 18.08
CA ILE A 359 27.87 -0.06 18.13
C ILE A 359 27.30 0.11 16.72
N ASN A 360 26.79 -0.98 16.16
CA ASN A 360 26.07 -1.02 14.90
C ASN A 360 24.65 -0.50 15.09
N PHE A 361 23.96 -0.22 13.97
CA PHE A 361 22.63 0.38 14.01
C PHE A 361 21.60 -0.44 14.80
N ASP A 362 21.75 -1.76 14.85
CA ASP A 362 20.85 -2.69 15.54
C ASP A 362 21.24 -2.99 17.01
N ALA A 363 22.23 -2.27 17.55
CA ALA A 363 22.85 -2.46 18.88
C ALA A 363 23.91 -3.56 18.98
N THR A 364 24.15 -4.34 17.92
CA THR A 364 25.25 -5.30 17.90
C THR A 364 26.59 -4.58 17.77
N GLY A 365 27.70 -5.28 17.98
CA GLY A 365 29.03 -4.70 17.79
C GLY A 365 30.10 -5.62 18.34
N THR A 366 31.36 -5.23 18.20
CA THR A 366 32.47 -5.95 18.84
C THR A 366 33.20 -5.05 19.81
N TYR A 367 33.78 -5.66 20.84
CA TYR A 367 34.52 -4.98 21.88
C TYR A 367 35.84 -5.71 22.20
N THR A 368 36.79 -4.96 22.74
CA THR A 368 38.02 -5.50 23.32
C THR A 368 38.22 -4.93 24.70
N ILE A 369 38.77 -5.74 25.62
CA ILE A 369 39.13 -5.32 26.97
C ILE A 369 40.63 -5.48 27.15
N THR A 370 41.34 -4.38 27.41
CA THR A 370 42.77 -4.35 27.68
C THR A 370 43.01 -3.84 29.08
N GLN A 371 43.78 -4.56 29.91
CA GLN A 371 44.24 -4.04 31.20
C GLN A 371 45.27 -2.92 30.97
N ILE A 372 45.16 -1.79 31.67
CA ILE A 372 46.02 -0.60 31.50
C ILE A 372 46.71 -0.16 32.78
#